data_AF-A0A430HLH5-F1
#
_entry.id   AF-A0A430HLH5-F1
#
_cell.length_a   1.000
_cell.length_b   1.000
_cell.length_c   1.000
_cell.angle_alpha   90.00
_cell.angle_beta   90.00
_cell.angle_gamma   90.00
#
_symmetry.space_group_name_H-M   'P 1'
#
loop_
_entity.id
_entity.type
_entity.pdbx_description
1 polymer ?
#
loop_
_entity_poly.entity_id
_entity_poly.type
_entity_poly.pdbx_seq_one_letter_code
_entity_poly.pdbx_strand_id
1 'polypeptide(L)'
;MLVAFMGIGSSIAGELYATSVRRDKERELLFIGHEFRAAIARYHGSAAAGPQMYPLTLQELLKDPRFPNAKRHLRRLYADPITGKAEWGLIRVEGRIVGVHSLSQGAPMKIDHFDEHDSGFRHKGRYADWTFVHPHDMFVPPQDGADGKPAGALNIGVLPRPAMPR
;
A
#
# COMPACT_ATOMS: atom_id res chain seq x y z
N MET A 1 -36.84 -43.71 28.73
CA MET A 1 -35.60 -43.14 28.17
C MET A 1 -35.90 -42.74 26.74
N LEU A 2 -35.97 -41.45 26.42
CA LEU A 2 -36.25 -40.98 25.05
C LEU A 2 -35.23 -39.89 24.73
N VAL A 3 -34.32 -40.22 23.82
CA VAL A 3 -33.26 -39.33 23.34
C VAL A 3 -33.57 -38.92 21.90
N ALA A 4 -33.19 -37.68 21.60
CA ALA A 4 -32.98 -37.07 20.30
C ALA A 4 -34.23 -36.76 19.48
N PHE A 5 -34.52 -35.46 19.35
CA PHE A 5 -34.65 -34.79 18.05
C PHE A 5 -34.58 -33.27 18.27
N MET A 6 -33.39 -32.68 18.09
CA MET A 6 -33.20 -31.35 17.49
C MET A 6 -31.73 -30.98 17.63
N GLY A 7 -30.98 -31.23 16.57
CA GLY A 7 -29.55 -30.96 16.53
C GLY A 7 -29.04 -30.80 15.12
N ILE A 8 -29.73 -30.05 14.25
CA ILE A 8 -29.17 -29.62 12.97
C ILE A 8 -29.74 -28.24 12.64
N GLY A 9 -28.98 -27.18 12.90
CA GLY A 9 -29.39 -25.82 12.57
C GLY A 9 -28.32 -24.76 12.78
N SER A 10 -27.03 -25.07 12.61
CA SER A 10 -25.94 -24.10 12.86
C SER A 10 -24.82 -24.11 11.81
N SER A 11 -25.07 -24.55 10.57
CA SER A 11 -24.01 -24.58 9.53
C SER A 11 -23.95 -23.35 8.63
N ILE A 12 -24.94 -22.45 8.64
CA ILE A 12 -25.02 -21.33 7.67
C ILE A 12 -24.39 -20.02 8.21
N ALA A 13 -24.06 -19.92 9.51
CA ALA A 13 -23.56 -18.68 10.10
C ALA A 13 -22.05 -18.39 9.92
N GLY A 14 -21.26 -19.35 9.41
CA GLY A 14 -19.79 -19.23 9.34
C GLY A 14 -19.25 -18.40 8.18
N GLU A 15 -19.86 -18.50 6.99
CA GLU A 15 -19.34 -17.89 5.76
C GLU A 15 -19.51 -16.37 5.71
N LEU A 16 -20.57 -15.84 6.31
CA LEU A 16 -20.82 -14.40 6.41
C LEU A 16 -19.75 -13.69 7.26
N TYR A 17 -19.27 -14.34 8.33
CA TYR A 17 -18.27 -13.78 9.22
C TYR A 17 -16.89 -13.67 8.56
N ALA A 18 -16.46 -14.70 7.83
CA ALA A 18 -15.15 -14.73 7.16
C ALA A 18 -15.03 -13.62 6.10
N THR A 19 -16.12 -13.32 5.38
CA THR A 19 -16.16 -12.25 4.38
C THR A 19 -16.06 -10.87 5.03
N SER A 20 -16.71 -10.65 6.17
CA SER A 20 -16.61 -9.39 6.92
C SER A 20 -15.18 -9.11 7.36
N VAL A 21 -14.53 -10.10 8.00
CA VAL A 21 -13.14 -9.95 8.49
C VAL A 21 -12.18 -9.61 7.35
N ARG A 22 -12.34 -10.23 6.18
CA ARG A 22 -11.50 -9.93 5.02
C ARG A 22 -11.71 -8.50 4.51
N ARG A 23 -12.95 -7.98 4.54
CA ARG A 23 -13.26 -6.58 4.14
C ARG A 23 -12.62 -5.61 5.11
N ASP A 24 -12.67 -5.92 6.39
CA ASP A 24 -12.09 -5.08 7.45
C ASP A 24 -10.57 -4.99 7.30
N LYS A 25 -9.90 -6.14 7.10
CA LYS A 25 -8.46 -6.19 6.83
C LYS A 25 -8.05 -5.43 5.58
N GLU A 26 -8.86 -5.48 4.52
CA GLU A 26 -8.59 -4.77 3.28
C GLU A 26 -8.73 -3.24 3.44
N ARG A 27 -9.76 -2.78 4.17
CA ARG A 27 -9.91 -1.37 4.54
C ARG A 27 -8.74 -0.91 5.41
N GLU A 28 -8.32 -1.73 6.35
CA GLU A 28 -7.16 -1.46 7.19
C GLU A 28 -5.86 -1.40 6.36
N LEU A 29 -5.70 -2.27 5.35
CA LEU A 29 -4.56 -2.25 4.43
C LEU A 29 -4.48 -0.92 3.67
N LEU A 30 -5.61 -0.47 3.10
CA LEU A 30 -5.68 0.81 2.40
C LEU A 30 -5.35 1.98 3.35
N PHE A 31 -5.94 1.98 4.54
CA PHE A 31 -5.68 3.01 5.55
C PHE A 31 -4.20 3.08 5.95
N ILE A 32 -3.58 1.93 6.25
CA ILE A 32 -2.15 1.86 6.60
C ILE A 32 -1.28 2.30 5.42
N GLY A 33 -1.60 1.86 4.20
CA GLY A 33 -0.91 2.26 2.99
C GLY A 33 -0.95 3.77 2.77
N HIS A 34 -2.10 4.41 3.02
CA HIS A 34 -2.24 5.86 2.98
C HIS A 34 -1.40 6.56 4.05
N GLU A 35 -1.35 6.04 5.27
CA GLU A 35 -0.49 6.58 6.34
C GLU A 35 1.00 6.51 5.95
N PHE A 36 1.44 5.42 5.32
CA PHE A 36 2.80 5.32 4.78
C PHE A 36 3.05 6.34 3.66
N ARG A 37 2.15 6.42 2.66
CA ARG A 37 2.25 7.39 1.56
C ARG A 37 2.33 8.82 2.11
N ALA A 38 1.47 9.17 3.05
CA ALA A 38 1.45 10.48 3.68
C ALA A 38 2.72 10.75 4.50
N ALA A 39 3.23 9.76 5.23
CA ALA A 39 4.48 9.90 5.97
C ALA A 39 5.68 10.12 5.04
N ILE A 40 5.74 9.39 3.92
CA ILE A 40 6.79 9.57 2.90
C ILE A 40 6.69 10.96 2.27
N ALA A 41 5.48 11.41 1.93
CA ALA A 41 5.25 12.76 1.40
C ALA A 41 5.69 13.86 2.39
N ARG A 42 5.36 13.70 3.68
CA ARG A 42 5.77 14.62 4.75
C ARG A 42 7.29 14.63 4.93
N TYR A 43 7.94 13.46 4.92
CA TYR A 43 9.39 13.33 5.03
C TYR A 43 10.10 13.99 3.84
N HIS A 44 9.61 13.72 2.63
CA HIS A 44 10.12 14.33 1.41
C HIS A 44 10.00 15.85 1.49
N GLY A 45 8.79 16.35 1.79
CA GLY A 45 8.45 17.78 1.91
C GLY A 45 9.16 18.53 3.05
N SER A 46 9.56 17.84 4.12
CA SER A 46 10.20 18.45 5.28
C SER A 46 11.71 18.59 5.09
N ALA A 47 12.15 19.48 4.20
CA ALA A 47 13.55 19.88 4.17
C ALA A 47 13.84 20.85 5.33
N ALA A 48 14.64 20.41 6.31
CA ALA A 48 15.13 21.27 7.39
C ALA A 48 16.12 22.34 6.87
N ALA A 49 16.96 21.94 5.91
CA ALA A 49 17.88 22.74 5.11
C ALA A 49 18.61 21.77 4.17
N GLY A 50 18.09 21.54 2.96
CA GLY A 50 18.70 20.61 2.01
C GLY A 50 17.77 20.17 0.88
N PRO A 51 18.26 19.34 -0.06
CA PRO A 51 17.44 18.83 -1.15
C PRO A 51 16.26 18.00 -0.61
N GLN A 52 15.15 18.03 -1.33
CA GLN A 52 13.98 17.19 -1.04
C GLN A 52 14.37 15.74 -1.33
N MET A 53 14.43 14.91 -0.30
CA MET A 53 14.97 13.56 -0.39
C MET A 53 14.06 12.59 0.35
N TYR A 54 13.74 11.47 -0.31
CA TYR A 54 13.04 10.33 0.28
C TYR A 54 13.88 9.63 1.38
N PRO A 55 13.25 8.89 2.31
CA PRO A 55 13.94 8.18 3.38
C PRO A 55 14.72 6.96 2.87
N LEU A 56 15.81 6.56 3.54
CA LEU A 56 16.54 5.32 3.20
C LEU A 56 15.92 4.08 3.85
N THR A 57 15.29 4.27 5.01
CA THR A 57 14.67 3.23 5.83
C THR A 57 13.30 3.65 6.34
N LEU A 58 12.41 2.70 6.64
CA LEU A 58 11.10 3.03 7.22
C LEU A 58 11.23 3.63 8.64
N GLN A 59 12.31 3.32 9.34
CA GLN A 59 12.63 3.80 10.67
C GLN A 59 12.82 5.32 10.69
N GLU A 60 13.34 5.90 9.60
CA GLU A 60 13.45 7.36 9.45
C GLU A 60 12.09 8.07 9.40
N LEU A 61 11.02 7.37 8.99
CA LEU A 61 9.66 7.92 9.08
C LEU A 61 9.19 8.03 10.53
N LEU A 62 9.69 7.19 11.45
CA LEU A 62 9.39 7.29 12.87
C LEU A 62 10.21 8.37 13.57
N LYS A 63 11.48 8.49 13.18
CA LYS A 63 12.41 9.45 13.77
C LYS A 63 13.30 9.98 12.67
N ASP A 64 12.98 11.18 12.21
CA ASP A 64 13.76 11.85 11.18
C ASP A 64 15.12 12.30 11.76
N PRO A 65 16.25 11.78 11.28
CA PRO A 65 17.58 12.13 11.78
C PRO A 65 18.03 13.53 11.32
N ARG A 66 17.32 14.15 10.37
CA ARG A 66 17.68 15.47 9.82
C ARG A 66 17.31 16.63 10.74
N PHE A 67 16.46 16.39 11.73
CA PHE A 67 16.01 17.40 12.68
C PHE A 67 16.65 17.17 14.06
N PRO A 68 17.16 18.22 14.73
CA PRO A 68 17.69 18.10 16.09
C PRO A 68 16.64 17.59 17.09
N ASN A 69 15.39 18.00 16.89
CA ASN A 69 14.24 17.46 17.59
C ASN A 69 13.66 16.31 16.78
N ALA A 70 13.35 15.18 17.43
CA ALA A 70 12.78 14.00 16.78
C ALA A 70 11.46 14.34 16.07
N LYS A 71 11.52 14.61 14.76
CA LYS A 71 10.33 14.82 13.94
C LYS A 71 9.82 13.46 13.50
N ARG A 72 8.57 13.16 13.89
CA ARG A 72 7.91 11.90 13.57
C ARG A 72 6.90 12.10 12.46
N HIS A 73 7.09 11.41 11.33
CA HIS A 73 6.20 11.46 10.17
C HIS A 73 5.15 10.34 10.19
N LEU A 74 5.51 9.20 10.79
CA LEU A 74 4.67 8.02 10.97
C LEU A 74 4.54 7.68 12.45
N ARG A 75 3.33 7.35 12.93
CA ARG A 75 3.08 7.10 14.36
C ARG A 75 3.79 5.86 14.90
N ARG A 76 3.79 4.79 14.10
CA ARG A 76 4.39 3.48 14.39
C ARG A 76 4.59 2.70 13.09
N LEU A 77 5.44 1.68 13.10
CA LEU A 77 5.44 0.70 12.01
C LEU A 77 4.22 -0.21 12.20
N TYR A 78 3.32 -0.15 11.23
CA TYR A 78 2.11 -0.97 11.23
C TYR A 78 2.44 -2.38 10.75
N ALA A 79 1.73 -3.38 11.28
CA ALA A 79 1.71 -4.71 10.69
C ALA A 79 0.82 -4.69 9.43
N ASP A 80 1.20 -5.46 8.43
CA ASP A 80 0.33 -5.76 7.30
C ASP A 80 -0.86 -6.59 7.83
N PRO A 81 -2.12 -6.10 7.71
CA PRO A 81 -3.29 -6.76 8.27
C PRO A 81 -3.64 -8.07 7.55
N ILE A 82 -3.11 -8.30 6.35
CA ILE A 82 -3.31 -9.52 5.59
C ILE A 82 -2.32 -10.60 6.03
N THR A 83 -1.03 -10.27 6.13
CA THR A 83 0.02 -11.24 6.53
C THR A 83 0.19 -11.36 8.04
N GLY A 84 -0.25 -10.36 8.80
CA GLY A 84 -0.07 -10.26 10.25
C GLY A 84 1.34 -9.86 10.69
N LYS A 85 2.24 -9.54 9.76
CA LYS A 85 3.65 -9.23 10.04
C LYS A 85 3.94 -7.75 9.83
N ALA A 86 4.88 -7.19 10.58
CA ALA A 86 5.42 -5.85 10.35
C ALA A 86 6.45 -5.79 9.18
N GLU A 87 6.25 -6.63 8.18
CA GLU A 87 7.11 -6.76 7.00
C GLU A 87 6.39 -6.19 5.79
N TRP A 88 7.02 -5.23 5.11
CA TRP A 88 6.47 -4.55 3.94
C TRP A 88 7.44 -4.65 2.78
N GLY A 89 6.89 -4.83 1.58
CA GLY A 89 7.64 -4.63 0.35
C GLY A 89 8.00 -3.15 0.18
N LEU A 90 9.26 -2.87 -0.16
CA LEU A 90 9.77 -1.51 -0.27
C LEU A 90 10.01 -1.17 -1.74
N ILE A 91 9.43 -0.07 -2.19
CA ILE A 91 9.64 0.45 -3.54
C ILE A 91 10.72 1.52 -3.45
N ARG A 92 11.84 1.30 -4.15
CA ARG A 92 13.00 2.17 -4.10
C ARG A 92 13.30 2.80 -5.46
N VAL A 93 13.60 4.09 -5.44
CA VAL A 93 14.15 4.83 -6.59
C VAL A 93 15.47 5.43 -6.13
N GLU A 94 16.55 5.16 -6.86
CA GLU A 94 17.91 5.59 -6.50
C GLU A 94 18.31 5.21 -5.05
N GLY A 95 17.88 4.02 -4.60
CA GLY A 95 18.16 3.49 -3.26
C GLY A 95 17.26 4.03 -2.13
N ARG A 96 16.41 5.02 -2.40
CA ARG A 96 15.50 5.63 -1.41
C ARG A 96 14.07 5.11 -1.54
N ILE A 97 13.38 5.01 -0.41
CA ILE A 97 12.02 4.45 -0.33
C ILE A 97 11.02 5.52 -0.77
N VAL A 98 10.35 5.27 -1.89
CA VAL A 98 9.27 6.13 -2.43
C VAL A 98 7.88 5.58 -2.15
N GLY A 99 7.80 4.32 -1.72
CA GLY A 99 6.53 3.69 -1.39
C GLY A 99 6.69 2.30 -0.79
N VAL A 100 5.54 1.73 -0.45
CA VAL A 100 5.43 0.40 0.16
C VAL A 100 4.31 -0.41 -0.48
N HIS A 101 4.37 -1.73 -0.37
CA HIS A 101 3.28 -2.64 -0.74
C HIS A 101 3.23 -3.84 0.22
N SER A 102 2.08 -4.51 0.27
CA SER A 102 1.94 -5.76 1.04
C SER A 102 2.78 -6.87 0.40
N LEU A 103 3.24 -7.84 1.19
CA LEU A 103 3.88 -9.05 0.67
C LEU A 103 2.88 -10.17 0.34
N SER A 104 1.59 -9.95 0.63
CA SER A 104 0.55 -10.94 0.44
C SER A 104 0.25 -11.19 -1.04
N GLN A 105 0.25 -12.46 -1.43
CA GLN A 105 -0.20 -12.93 -2.75
C GLN A 105 -1.72 -13.15 -2.80
N GLY A 106 -2.45 -12.84 -1.71
CA GLY A 106 -3.90 -12.98 -1.65
C GLY A 106 -4.59 -12.02 -2.63
N ALA A 107 -5.71 -12.47 -3.20
CA ALA A 107 -6.51 -11.66 -4.09
C ALA A 107 -7.31 -10.61 -3.31
N PRO A 108 -7.41 -9.36 -3.79
CA PRO A 108 -8.31 -8.38 -3.19
C PRO A 108 -9.77 -8.67 -3.50
N MET A 109 -10.67 -8.20 -2.64
CA MET A 109 -12.10 -8.20 -2.92
C MET A 109 -12.54 -6.94 -3.65
N LYS A 110 -11.93 -5.79 -3.33
CA LYS A 110 -12.14 -4.55 -4.05
C LYS A 110 -11.38 -4.59 -5.37
N ILE A 111 -12.14 -4.56 -6.45
CA ILE A 111 -11.63 -4.57 -7.82
C ILE A 111 -11.69 -3.19 -8.49
N ASP A 112 -12.58 -2.31 -8.00
CA ASP A 112 -12.87 -1.00 -8.59
C ASP A 112 -13.41 0.00 -7.53
N HIS A 113 -13.82 1.19 -7.98
CA HIS A 113 -14.30 2.31 -7.16
C HIS A 113 -13.24 2.78 -6.16
N PHE A 114 -11.97 2.72 -6.55
CA PHE A 114 -10.87 3.32 -5.79
C PHE A 114 -10.88 4.82 -5.97
N ASP A 115 -10.44 5.52 -4.92
CA ASP A 115 -10.14 6.95 -4.99
C ASP A 115 -9.06 7.23 -6.05
N GLU A 116 -8.98 8.48 -6.50
CA GLU A 116 -8.06 8.90 -7.56
C GLU A 116 -6.60 8.52 -7.28
N HIS A 117 -6.16 8.73 -6.04
CA HIS A 117 -4.83 8.38 -5.53
C HIS A 117 -4.51 6.88 -5.56
N ASP A 118 -5.53 6.03 -5.71
CA ASP A 118 -5.44 4.57 -5.70
C ASP A 118 -5.96 3.96 -7.01
N SER A 119 -6.14 4.78 -8.05
CA SER A 119 -6.61 4.35 -9.37
C SER A 119 -5.76 3.21 -9.96
N GLY A 120 -4.45 3.19 -9.67
CA GLY A 120 -3.53 2.12 -10.06
C GLY A 120 -3.82 0.74 -9.46
N PHE A 121 -4.73 0.62 -8.48
CA PHE A 121 -5.09 -0.65 -7.83
C PHE A 121 -6.24 -1.38 -8.54
N ARG A 122 -6.92 -0.70 -9.47
CA ARG A 122 -8.04 -1.25 -10.23
C ARG A 122 -7.60 -2.51 -10.98
N HIS A 123 -8.43 -3.56 -10.90
CA HIS A 123 -8.21 -4.86 -11.54
C HIS A 123 -6.92 -5.58 -11.16
N LYS A 124 -6.22 -5.16 -10.10
CA LYS A 124 -5.05 -5.90 -9.60
C LYS A 124 -5.51 -7.20 -8.95
N GLY A 125 -4.84 -8.29 -9.30
CA GLY A 125 -5.19 -9.63 -8.83
C GLY A 125 -4.64 -9.98 -7.45
N ARG A 126 -3.75 -9.16 -6.88
CA ARG A 126 -3.08 -9.43 -5.60
C ARG A 126 -2.86 -8.17 -4.78
N TYR A 127 -2.86 -8.30 -3.46
CA TYR A 127 -2.48 -7.21 -2.54
C TYR A 127 -1.03 -6.74 -2.74
N ALA A 128 -0.12 -7.62 -3.17
CA ALA A 128 1.25 -7.24 -3.50
C ALA A 128 1.37 -6.27 -4.68
N ASP A 129 0.35 -6.20 -5.53
CA ASP A 129 0.31 -5.28 -6.67
C ASP A 129 -0.30 -3.91 -6.28
N TRP A 130 -0.74 -3.73 -5.03
CA TRP A 130 -1.22 -2.44 -4.50
C TRP A 130 -0.04 -1.65 -3.93
N THR A 131 0.50 -0.76 -4.76
CA THR A 131 1.70 0.04 -4.45
C THR A 131 1.35 1.42 -3.92
N PHE A 132 1.59 1.66 -2.64
CA PHE A 132 1.37 2.95 -2.00
C PHE A 132 2.61 3.83 -2.14
N VAL A 133 2.66 4.61 -3.22
CA VAL A 133 3.81 5.45 -3.59
C VAL A 133 3.50 6.93 -3.52
N HIS A 134 4.54 7.74 -3.34
CA HIS A 134 4.47 9.20 -3.47
C HIS A 134 5.50 9.69 -4.49
N PRO A 135 5.12 10.55 -5.46
CA PRO A 135 3.74 10.91 -5.80
C PRO A 135 2.94 9.68 -6.31
N HIS A 136 1.60 9.75 -6.22
CA HIS A 136 0.73 8.57 -6.39
C HIS A 136 0.63 8.10 -7.84
N ASP A 137 0.92 8.98 -8.78
CA ASP A 137 0.97 8.78 -10.23
C ASP A 137 2.32 8.25 -10.72
N MET A 138 3.33 8.12 -9.84
CA MET A 138 4.69 7.71 -10.19
C MET A 138 4.77 6.40 -11.01
N PHE A 139 3.81 5.48 -10.82
CA PHE A 139 3.74 4.21 -11.55
C PHE A 139 2.37 3.97 -12.22
N VAL A 140 1.56 5.02 -12.32
CA VAL A 140 0.29 4.94 -13.06
C VAL A 140 0.63 5.26 -14.52
N PRO A 141 0.35 4.36 -15.48
CA PRO A 141 0.54 4.68 -16.90
C PRO A 141 -0.30 5.91 -17.26
N PRO A 142 0.18 6.80 -18.15
CA PRO A 142 -0.56 7.99 -18.55
C PRO A 142 -1.98 7.62 -18.93
N GLN A 143 -2.96 8.20 -18.24
CA GLN A 143 -4.35 8.09 -18.66
C GLN A 143 -4.48 8.95 -19.91
N ASP A 144 -4.58 8.31 -21.08
CA ASP A 144 -4.88 9.01 -22.32
C ASP A 144 -6.22 9.76 -22.15
N GLY A 145 -6.14 11.08 -21.98
CA GLY A 145 -7.24 12.02 -22.21
C GLY A 145 -8.10 12.41 -21.00
N ALA A 146 -7.56 13.21 -20.08
CA ALA A 146 -8.32 14.24 -19.38
C ALA A 146 -7.35 15.33 -18.91
N ASP A 147 -7.61 16.57 -19.30
CA ASP A 147 -6.91 17.80 -18.90
C ASP A 147 -5.52 18.03 -19.51
N GLY A 148 -5.55 18.69 -20.68
CA GLY A 148 -4.39 19.26 -21.35
C GLY A 148 -3.72 20.37 -20.54
N LYS A 149 -2.89 20.00 -19.56
CA LYS A 149 -1.94 20.89 -18.91
C LYS A 149 -0.54 20.28 -18.99
N PRO A 150 0.44 20.91 -19.66
CA PRO A 150 1.79 20.39 -19.70
C PRO A 150 2.46 20.71 -18.37
N ALA A 151 2.62 19.71 -17.51
CA ALA A 151 3.42 19.84 -16.30
C ALA A 151 4.40 18.67 -16.19
N GLY A 152 5.65 18.93 -16.59
CA GLY A 152 6.86 18.32 -16.04
C GLY A 152 7.05 16.83 -16.26
N ALA A 153 7.80 16.48 -17.30
CA ALA A 153 8.31 15.14 -17.53
C ALA A 153 9.08 14.58 -16.31
N LEU A 154 8.68 13.40 -15.84
CA LEU A 154 9.60 12.31 -15.51
C LEU A 154 8.98 10.99 -15.99
N ASN A 155 9.30 10.68 -17.23
CA ASN A 155 8.94 9.46 -17.95
C ASN A 155 9.88 8.34 -17.47
N ILE A 156 9.45 7.50 -16.51
CA ILE A 156 10.28 6.36 -16.08
C ILE A 156 10.03 5.20 -17.04
N GLY A 157 11.07 4.94 -17.83
CA GLY A 157 11.10 3.93 -18.88
C GLY A 157 10.74 2.52 -18.42
N VAL A 158 10.16 1.80 -19.39
CA VAL A 158 9.92 0.36 -19.45
C VAL A 158 10.94 -0.46 -18.65
N LEU A 159 10.47 -1.21 -17.66
CA LEU A 159 11.24 -2.28 -17.01
C LEU A 159 11.55 -3.37 -18.05
N PRO A 160 12.81 -3.82 -18.22
CA PRO A 160 13.11 -4.96 -19.07
C PRO A 160 12.51 -6.25 -18.45
N ARG A 161 11.76 -7.01 -19.26
CA ARG A 161 11.27 -8.35 -18.91
C ARG A 161 12.47 -9.26 -18.60
N PRO A 162 12.46 -10.04 -17.51
CA PRO A 162 13.45 -11.09 -17.31
C PRO A 162 13.28 -12.16 -18.40
N ALA A 163 14.37 -12.48 -19.10
CA ALA A 163 14.41 -13.57 -20.07
C ALA A 163 14.30 -14.92 -19.35
N MET A 164 13.44 -15.81 -19.86
CA MET A 164 13.37 -17.20 -19.41
C MET A 164 14.61 -17.97 -19.92
N PRO A 165 15.25 -18.80 -19.08
CA PRO A 165 16.27 -19.73 -19.57
C PRO A 165 15.62 -20.83 -20.44
N ARG A 166 16.30 -21.18 -21.54
CA ARG A 166 15.95 -22.30 -22.42
C ARG A 166 16.28 -23.64 -21.79
#